data_AF-A0A956Z310-F1
#
_entry.id   AF-A0A956Z310-F1
#
_cell.length_a   1.000
_cell.length_b   1.000
_cell.length_c   1.000
_cell.angle_alpha   90.00
_cell.angle_beta   90.00
_cell.angle_gamma   90.00
#
_symmetry.space_group_name_H-M   'P 1'
#
loop_
_entity.id
_entity.type
_entity.pdbx_description
1 polymer ?
#
loop_
_entity_poly.entity_id
_entity_poly.type
_entity_poly.pdbx_seq_one_letter_code
_entity_poly.pdbx_strand_id
1 'polypeptide(L)'
;MQSIYRFREAEVGLFLRTVKNGLPTVEVEPLRLTVNLRSRSNIVGWVNRTFPTVFPAEEDIAKGAVRFAKSECASAEAPGPDVEVHPFWDPQGSTTEGQPEAEAARVVEIVERAREANKSVAVLARARTHLPHILAALRQARQRYRAIALAFRANGMETAAALALTAALLHPDVERDQHRDEDEQEQHRRPDKSHAQP
;
A
#
# COMPACT_ATOMS: atom_id res chain seq x y z
N MET A 1 15.06 2.14 15.31
CA MET A 1 15.11 1.68 13.90
C MET A 1 13.73 1.35 13.30
N GLN A 2 12.78 0.80 14.06
CA GLN A 2 11.48 0.35 13.52
C GLN A 2 10.32 1.34 13.72
N SER A 3 10.63 2.61 14.02
CA SER A 3 9.58 3.66 14.06
C SER A 3 9.25 4.08 12.64
N ILE A 4 8.11 3.62 12.12
CA ILE A 4 7.64 3.87 10.75
C ILE A 4 6.34 4.70 10.69
N TYR A 5 5.87 5.20 11.84
CA TYR A 5 4.58 5.90 11.98
C TYR A 5 4.72 7.40 12.30
N ARG A 6 5.80 8.04 11.84
CA ARG A 6 6.02 9.49 12.07
C ARG A 6 4.86 10.37 11.58
N PHE A 7 4.15 9.94 10.54
CA PHE A 7 2.96 10.62 10.01
C PHE A 7 1.74 10.57 10.96
N ARG A 8 1.80 9.75 12.02
CA ARG A 8 0.84 9.69 13.12
C ARG A 8 1.47 10.18 14.42
N GLU A 9 2.40 11.14 14.30
CA GLU A 9 3.05 11.80 15.44
C GLU A 9 3.87 10.83 16.33
N ALA A 10 4.30 9.68 15.81
CA ALA A 10 5.19 8.79 16.54
C ALA A 10 6.59 9.41 16.68
N GLU A 11 6.99 9.74 17.91
CA GLU A 11 8.28 10.35 18.22
C GLU A 11 9.30 9.35 18.77
N VAL A 12 10.20 8.86 17.91
CA VAL A 12 11.30 7.99 18.34
C VAL A 12 12.29 8.70 19.28
N GLY A 13 12.31 10.04 19.28
CA GLY A 13 13.13 10.84 20.19
C GLY A 13 12.77 10.62 21.66
N LEU A 14 11.49 10.37 21.99
CA LEU A 14 11.05 10.07 23.36
C LEU A 14 11.69 8.77 23.88
N PHE A 15 11.77 7.74 23.03
CA PHE A 15 12.46 6.50 23.36
C PHE A 15 13.95 6.75 23.64
N LEU A 16 14.64 7.49 22.76
CA LEU A 16 16.07 7.80 22.95
C LEU A 16 16.32 8.62 24.22
N ARG A 17 15.44 9.58 24.54
CA ARG A 17 15.53 10.36 25.79
C ARG A 17 15.38 9.47 27.02
N THR A 18 14.41 8.56 26.99
CA THR A 18 14.15 7.64 28.11
C THR A 18 15.31 6.67 28.32
N VAL A 19 15.88 6.14 27.23
CA VAL A 19 17.08 5.28 27.30
C VAL A 19 18.30 6.04 27.85
N LYS A 20 18.46 7.31 27.49
CA LYS A 20 19.61 8.12 27.92
C LYS A 20 19.49 8.66 29.34
N ASN A 21 18.29 9.10 29.73
CA ASN A 21 18.07 9.89 30.94
C ASN A 21 17.21 9.16 32.00
N GLY A 22 16.69 7.98 31.69
CA GLY A 22 15.70 7.30 32.52
C GLY A 22 14.35 8.02 32.54
N LEU A 23 13.51 7.64 33.49
CA LEU A 23 12.26 8.35 33.81
C LEU A 23 12.45 9.15 35.10
N PRO A 24 11.64 10.20 35.35
CA PRO A 24 11.85 11.11 36.49
C PRO A 24 11.96 10.44 37.86
N THR A 25 11.29 9.30 38.05
CA THR A 25 11.22 8.56 39.32
C THR A 25 11.63 7.10 39.20
N VAL A 26 12.06 6.66 38.02
CA VAL A 26 12.37 5.25 37.75
C VAL A 26 13.67 5.18 36.97
N GLU A 27 14.68 4.54 37.56
CA GLU A 27 15.91 4.20 36.86
C GLU A 27 15.61 3.16 35.78
N VAL A 28 16.13 3.40 34.58
CA VAL A 28 15.94 2.52 33.42
C VAL A 28 17.29 1.95 33.04
N GLU A 29 17.41 0.63 33.07
CA GLU A 29 18.54 -0.09 32.50
C GLU A 29 18.21 -0.53 31.07
N PRO A 30 18.88 0.04 30.04
CA PRO A 30 18.60 -0.31 28.66
C PRO A 30 19.27 -1.64 28.28
N LEU A 31 18.46 -2.68 28.09
CA LEU A 31 18.92 -3.96 27.56
C LEU A 31 18.77 -4.02 26.04
N ARG A 32 19.84 -4.42 25.36
CA ARG A 32 19.86 -4.61 23.90
C ARG A 32 19.78 -6.09 23.56
N LEU A 33 18.66 -6.49 22.96
CA LEU A 33 18.52 -7.83 22.39
C LEU A 33 19.09 -7.83 20.97
N THR A 34 20.15 -8.61 20.75
CA THR A 34 20.88 -8.65 19.46
C THR A 34 20.54 -9.89 18.64
N VAL A 35 20.09 -10.97 19.27
CA VAL A 35 19.88 -12.26 18.60
C VAL A 35 18.59 -12.27 17.78
N ASN A 36 18.70 -12.57 16.48
CA ASN A 36 17.61 -12.77 15.55
C ASN A 36 17.31 -14.28 15.41
N LEU A 37 16.10 -14.65 15.83
CA LEU A 37 15.58 -16.02 15.78
C LEU A 37 14.55 -16.21 14.65
N ARG A 38 14.28 -15.18 13.84
CA ARG A 38 13.20 -15.17 12.84
C ARG A 38 13.69 -15.41 11.42
N SER A 39 14.92 -15.00 11.13
CA SER A 39 15.47 -14.96 9.78
C SER A 39 16.72 -15.81 9.68
N ARG A 40 16.98 -16.32 8.46
CA ARG A 40 18.22 -17.03 8.12
C ARG A 40 19.43 -16.11 8.18
N SER A 41 20.60 -16.73 8.38
CA SER A 41 21.91 -16.07 8.43
C SER A 41 22.16 -15.15 7.24
N ASN A 42 21.77 -15.56 6.03
CA ASN A 42 22.07 -14.82 4.81
C ASN A 42 21.26 -13.52 4.70
N ILE A 43 20.01 -13.54 5.15
CA ILE A 43 19.16 -12.35 5.24
C ILE A 43 19.72 -11.40 6.29
N VAL A 44 20.04 -11.90 7.49
CA VAL A 44 20.62 -11.08 8.58
C VAL A 44 21.95 -10.47 8.14
N GLY A 45 22.81 -11.26 7.50
CA GLY A 45 24.10 -10.82 6.97
C GLY A 45 23.95 -9.74 5.89
N TRP A 46 23.02 -9.91 4.95
CA TRP A 46 22.75 -8.90 3.93
C TRP A 46 22.24 -7.59 4.56
N VAL A 47 21.26 -7.65 5.48
CA VAL A 47 20.75 -6.46 6.17
C VAL A 47 21.87 -5.75 6.95
N ASN A 48 22.70 -6.49 7.68
CA ASN A 48 23.81 -5.93 8.46
C ASN A 48 24.90 -5.28 7.60
N ARG A 49 25.04 -5.65 6.32
CA ARG A 49 25.98 -5.02 5.39
C ARG A 49 25.37 -3.79 4.70
N THR A 50 24.09 -3.87 4.33
CA THR A 50 23.42 -2.83 3.54
C THR A 50 22.92 -1.67 4.39
N PHE A 51 22.24 -1.93 5.51
CA PHE A 51 21.55 -0.87 6.26
C PHE A 51 22.45 0.12 7.02
N PRO A 52 23.71 -0.20 7.40
CA PRO A 52 24.63 0.82 7.91
C PRO A 52 24.92 1.97 6.94
N THR A 53 24.81 1.76 5.62
CA THR A 53 25.03 2.83 4.63
C THR A 53 23.79 3.68 4.38
N VAL A 54 22.61 3.19 4.80
CA VAL A 54 21.32 3.87 4.67
C VAL A 54 20.98 4.69 5.92
N PHE A 55 21.36 4.17 7.10
CA PHE A 55 21.10 4.80 8.38
C PHE A 55 22.16 5.87 8.71
N PRO A 56 21.81 6.89 9.51
CA PRO A 56 22.76 7.90 9.93
C PRO A 56 23.89 7.27 10.77
N ALA A 57 25.09 7.82 10.63
CA ALA A 57 26.26 7.42 11.42
C ALA A 57 26.11 7.80 12.90
N GLU A 58 25.36 8.87 13.20
CA GLU A 58 25.13 9.38 14.55
C GLU A 58 23.65 9.38 14.95
N GLU A 59 23.39 9.28 16.26
CA GLU A 59 22.03 9.43 16.79
C GLU A 59 21.76 10.91 17.04
N ASP A 60 20.56 11.38 16.69
CA ASP A 60 20.12 12.74 16.95
C ASP A 60 18.69 12.69 17.48
N ILE A 61 18.53 12.96 18.77
CA ILE A 61 17.24 12.92 19.47
C ILE A 61 16.28 13.96 18.89
N ALA A 62 16.76 15.16 18.56
CA ALA A 62 15.92 16.24 18.07
C ALA A 62 15.39 15.95 16.66
N LYS A 63 16.21 15.29 15.82
CA LYS A 63 15.81 14.87 14.47
C LYS A 63 15.16 13.49 14.43
N GLY A 64 15.11 12.77 15.56
CA GLY A 64 14.69 11.37 15.62
C GLY A 64 15.58 10.44 14.81
N ALA A 65 16.85 10.82 14.59
CA ALA A 65 17.82 10.03 13.85
C ALA A 65 18.36 8.92 14.75
N VAL A 66 18.23 7.67 14.33
CA VAL A 66 18.68 6.49 15.07
C VAL A 66 19.73 5.78 14.24
N ARG A 67 20.83 5.32 14.84
CA ARG A 67 21.83 4.51 14.15
C ARG A 67 21.29 3.12 13.83
N PHE A 68 21.91 2.48 12.85
CA PHE A 68 21.68 1.05 12.64
C PHE A 68 22.24 0.23 13.80
N ALA A 69 21.48 -0.76 14.28
CA ALA A 69 21.88 -1.73 15.27
C ALA A 69 21.94 -3.11 14.63
N LYS A 70 23.16 -3.65 14.55
CA LYS A 70 23.42 -4.99 14.00
C LYS A 70 22.69 -6.06 14.82
N SER A 71 22.23 -7.09 14.13
CA SER A 71 21.66 -8.30 14.75
C SER A 71 22.57 -9.49 14.51
N GLU A 72 22.63 -10.42 15.46
CA GLU A 72 23.33 -11.69 15.32
C GLU A 72 22.32 -12.78 14.97
N CYS A 73 22.64 -13.66 14.03
CA CYS A 73 21.72 -14.74 13.67
C CYS A 73 21.99 -15.97 14.53
N ALA A 74 20.95 -16.58 15.09
CA ALA A 74 21.09 -17.85 15.80
C ALA A 74 21.09 -19.08 14.87
N SER A 75 20.63 -18.94 13.62
CA SER A 75 20.62 -20.06 12.66
C SER A 75 22.01 -20.31 12.11
N ALA A 76 22.31 -21.57 11.82
CA ALA A 76 23.50 -21.94 11.06
C ALA A 76 23.55 -21.27 9.68
N GLU A 77 24.75 -21.20 9.12
CA GLU A 77 24.99 -20.64 7.80
C GLU A 77 24.25 -21.47 6.73
N ALA A 78 23.46 -20.79 5.90
CA ALA A 78 22.70 -21.42 4.83
C ALA A 78 23.46 -21.32 3.50
N PRO A 79 23.49 -22.38 2.67
CA PRO A 79 24.07 -22.29 1.33
C PRO A 79 23.16 -21.50 0.38
N GLY A 80 23.78 -20.71 -0.51
CA GLY A 80 23.11 -19.98 -1.59
C GLY A 80 22.56 -18.60 -1.21
N PRO A 81 22.25 -17.74 -2.20
CA PRO A 81 21.72 -16.41 -1.93
C PRO A 81 20.24 -16.48 -1.48
N ASP A 82 19.94 -16.01 -0.26
CA ASP A 82 18.55 -15.78 0.19
C ASP A 82 18.03 -14.38 -0.24
N VAL A 83 18.88 -13.54 -0.85
CA VAL A 83 18.53 -12.18 -1.28
C VAL A 83 18.99 -11.97 -2.73
N GLU A 84 18.04 -11.64 -3.59
CA GLU A 84 18.25 -11.32 -5.00
C GLU A 84 17.69 -9.93 -5.31
N VAL A 85 18.36 -9.20 -6.20
CA VAL A 85 17.92 -7.87 -6.66
C VAL A 85 17.68 -7.95 -8.17
N HIS A 86 16.47 -7.55 -8.60
CA HIS A 86 16.08 -7.51 -10.01
C HIS A 86 15.88 -6.05 -10.43
N PRO A 87 16.92 -5.38 -10.95
CA PRO A 87 16.81 -3.99 -11.38
C PRO A 87 16.05 -3.89 -12.71
N PHE A 88 15.14 -2.94 -12.80
CA PHE A 88 14.47 -2.53 -14.05
C PHE A 88 15.05 -1.19 -14.48
N TRP A 89 15.50 -1.09 -15.72
CA TRP A 89 16.10 0.12 -16.27
C TRP A 89 15.25 0.63 -17.43
N ASP A 90 14.83 1.90 -17.38
CA ASP A 90 14.25 2.62 -18.51
C ASP A 90 15.34 3.55 -19.10
N PRO A 91 16.00 3.16 -20.21
CA PRO A 91 17.06 3.96 -20.81
C PRO A 91 16.55 5.25 -21.49
N GLN A 92 15.24 5.39 -21.72
CA GLN A 92 14.67 6.48 -22.49
C GLN A 92 13.96 7.53 -21.60
N GLY A 93 13.80 7.26 -20.30
CA GLY A 93 13.18 8.19 -19.34
C GLY A 93 11.76 8.60 -19.73
N SER A 94 11.11 7.80 -20.58
CA SER A 94 9.86 8.13 -21.26
C SER A 94 8.66 8.06 -20.31
N THR A 95 8.80 7.33 -19.21
CA THR A 95 7.73 7.17 -18.22
C THR A 95 8.19 7.59 -16.83
N THR A 96 7.43 8.48 -16.19
CA THR A 96 7.61 8.84 -14.78
C THR A 96 7.29 7.67 -13.83
N GLU A 97 6.71 6.58 -14.35
CA GLU A 97 6.13 5.48 -13.57
C GLU A 97 6.93 4.15 -13.66
N GLY A 98 8.02 4.09 -14.44
CA GLY A 98 8.82 2.86 -14.60
C GLY A 98 8.19 1.82 -15.53
N GLN A 99 8.59 0.55 -15.40
CA GLN A 99 8.07 -0.58 -16.20
C GLN A 99 7.21 -1.54 -15.35
N PRO A 100 5.99 -1.14 -14.95
CA PRO A 100 5.18 -1.90 -14.00
C PRO A 100 4.73 -3.26 -14.53
N GLU A 101 4.55 -3.42 -15.85
CA GLU A 101 4.23 -4.71 -16.46
C GLU A 101 5.40 -5.69 -16.39
N ALA A 102 6.62 -5.21 -16.65
CA ALA A 102 7.83 -6.02 -16.57
C ALA A 102 8.10 -6.45 -15.12
N GLU A 103 7.90 -5.53 -14.16
CA GLU A 103 7.96 -5.85 -12.74
C GLU A 103 6.92 -6.92 -12.36
N ALA A 104 5.67 -6.74 -12.77
CA ALA A 104 4.59 -7.67 -12.47
C ALA A 104 4.87 -9.07 -13.04
N ALA A 105 5.34 -9.17 -14.29
CA ALA A 105 5.71 -10.44 -14.91
C ALA A 105 6.82 -11.16 -14.13
N ARG A 106 7.85 -10.42 -13.71
CA ARG A 106 8.96 -10.97 -12.92
C ARG A 106 8.50 -11.44 -11.54
N VAL A 107 7.61 -10.69 -10.89
CA VAL A 107 7.03 -11.09 -9.59
C VAL A 107 6.26 -12.40 -9.72
N VAL A 108 5.47 -12.58 -10.79
CA VAL A 108 4.75 -13.83 -11.06
C VAL A 108 5.72 -15.00 -11.20
N GLU A 109 6.78 -14.84 -12.00
CA GLU A 109 7.82 -15.87 -12.19
C GLU A 109 8.45 -16.31 -10.86
N ILE A 110 8.77 -15.35 -9.98
CA ILE A 110 9.36 -15.63 -8.67
C ILE A 110 8.35 -16.34 -7.76
N VAL A 111 7.09 -15.91 -7.78
CA VAL A 111 6.00 -16.54 -6.99
C VAL A 111 5.79 -17.98 -7.43
N GLU A 112 5.78 -18.25 -8.74
CA GLU A 112 5.61 -19.59 -9.30
C GLU A 112 6.74 -20.52 -8.86
N ARG A 113 7.99 -20.12 -9.08
CA ARG A 113 9.17 -20.90 -8.64
C ARG A 113 9.16 -21.18 -7.14
N ALA A 114 8.77 -20.20 -6.32
CA ALA A 114 8.69 -20.38 -4.88
C ALA A 114 7.57 -21.35 -4.47
N ARG A 115 6.44 -21.34 -5.18
CA ARG A 115 5.32 -22.28 -4.95
C ARG A 115 5.65 -23.70 -5.41
N GLU A 116 6.35 -23.87 -6.53
CA GLU A 116 6.86 -25.17 -6.96
C GLU A 116 7.80 -25.79 -5.91
N ALA A 117 8.60 -24.95 -5.25
CA ALA A 117 9.43 -25.34 -4.12
C ALA A 117 8.66 -25.46 -2.78
N ASN A 118 7.32 -25.42 -2.81
CA ASN A 118 6.42 -25.51 -1.65
C ASN A 118 6.71 -24.48 -0.53
N LYS A 119 7.10 -23.26 -0.90
CA LYS A 119 7.38 -22.16 0.04
C LYS A 119 6.17 -21.26 0.24
N SER A 120 6.05 -20.68 1.44
CA SER A 120 5.12 -19.59 1.71
C SER A 120 5.65 -18.28 1.11
N VAL A 121 4.81 -17.56 0.38
CA VAL A 121 5.19 -16.31 -0.31
C VAL A 121 4.34 -15.14 0.17
N ALA A 122 5.00 -14.02 0.45
CA ALA A 122 4.36 -12.73 0.71
C ALA A 122 4.95 -11.67 -0.20
N VAL A 123 4.10 -10.84 -0.80
CA VAL A 123 4.50 -9.69 -1.64
C VAL A 123 4.24 -8.41 -0.86
N LEU A 124 5.28 -7.60 -0.66
CA LEU A 124 5.21 -6.34 0.07
C LEU A 124 5.44 -5.18 -0.90
N ALA A 125 4.55 -4.18 -0.88
CA ALA A 125 4.68 -2.96 -1.65
C ALA A 125 4.65 -1.74 -0.72
N ARG A 126 5.39 -0.69 -1.07
CA ARG A 126 5.42 0.57 -0.30
C ARG A 126 4.06 1.26 -0.29
N ALA A 127 3.40 1.32 -1.45
CA ALA A 127 2.13 1.99 -1.64
C ALA A 127 1.13 1.07 -2.35
N ARG A 128 -0.16 1.25 -2.04
CA ARG A 128 -1.26 0.48 -2.66
C ARG A 128 -1.35 0.71 -4.17
N THR A 129 -0.94 1.88 -4.64
CA THR A 129 -0.96 2.26 -6.07
C THR A 129 -0.03 1.41 -6.94
N HIS A 130 0.96 0.72 -6.35
CA HIS A 130 1.88 -0.14 -7.11
C HIS A 130 1.31 -1.56 -7.34
N LEU A 131 0.31 -1.96 -6.56
CA LEU A 131 -0.25 -3.32 -6.59
C LEU A 131 -1.14 -3.65 -7.80
N PRO A 132 -1.88 -2.73 -8.46
CA PRO A 132 -2.82 -3.09 -9.53
C PRO A 132 -2.22 -3.97 -10.63
N HIS A 133 -1.04 -3.62 -11.16
CA HIS A 133 -0.36 -4.37 -12.23
C HIS A 133 0.05 -5.78 -11.76
N ILE A 134 0.64 -5.89 -10.57
CA ILE A 134 1.03 -7.18 -9.97
C ILE A 134 -0.20 -8.07 -9.75
N LEU A 135 -1.30 -7.51 -9.23
CA LEU A 135 -2.53 -8.25 -8.98
C LEU A 135 -3.20 -8.70 -10.28
N ALA A 136 -3.16 -7.87 -11.33
CA ALA A 136 -3.67 -8.24 -12.65
C ALA A 136 -2.87 -9.41 -13.23
N ALA A 137 -1.53 -9.34 -13.18
CA ALA A 137 -0.65 -10.41 -13.65
C ALA A 137 -0.86 -11.72 -12.88
N LEU A 138 -0.96 -11.67 -11.54
CA LEU A 138 -1.27 -12.85 -10.72
C LEU A 138 -2.62 -13.48 -11.07
N ARG A 139 -3.65 -12.67 -11.36
CA ARG A 139 -4.96 -13.17 -11.81
C ARG A 139 -4.86 -13.85 -13.18
N GLN A 140 -4.15 -13.25 -14.12
CA GLN A 140 -3.95 -13.82 -15.46
C GLN A 140 -3.22 -15.16 -15.41
N ALA A 141 -2.18 -15.25 -14.57
CA ALA A 141 -1.45 -16.49 -14.29
C ALA A 141 -2.24 -17.50 -13.42
N ARG A 142 -3.50 -17.19 -13.06
CA ARG A 142 -4.38 -18.01 -12.20
C ARG A 142 -3.76 -18.35 -10.84
N GLN A 143 -2.85 -17.51 -10.34
CA GLN A 143 -2.22 -17.69 -9.04
C GLN A 143 -3.19 -17.28 -7.93
N ARG A 144 -3.46 -18.20 -7.00
CA ARG A 144 -4.29 -17.89 -5.83
C ARG A 144 -3.51 -16.96 -4.89
N TYR A 145 -4.12 -15.86 -4.49
CA TYR A 145 -3.54 -14.94 -3.52
C TYR A 145 -4.60 -14.40 -2.57
N ARG A 146 -4.16 -13.98 -1.37
CA ARG A 146 -4.97 -13.22 -0.42
C ARG A 146 -4.36 -11.83 -0.30
N ALA A 147 -5.11 -10.81 -0.66
CA ALA A 147 -4.66 -9.44 -0.53
C ALA A 147 -5.45 -8.74 0.58
N ILE A 148 -4.76 -8.42 1.68
CA ILE A 148 -5.36 -7.81 2.86
C ILE A 148 -5.32 -6.29 2.66
N ALA A 149 -6.49 -5.66 2.70
CA ALA A 149 -6.67 -4.21 2.61
C ALA A 149 -6.19 -3.55 1.30
N LEU A 150 -6.44 -4.17 0.14
CA LEU A 150 -6.81 -3.37 -1.03
C LEU A 150 -8.28 -2.98 -0.83
N ALA A 151 -8.55 -1.68 -0.94
CA ALA A 151 -9.83 -1.08 -0.59
C ALA A 151 -11.02 -1.92 -1.04
N PHE A 152 -12.01 -2.03 -0.14
CA PHE A 152 -13.40 -2.17 -0.53
C PHE A 152 -13.66 -1.15 -1.64
N ARG A 153 -13.90 -1.62 -2.88
CA ARG A 153 -14.36 -0.71 -3.92
C ARG A 153 -15.82 -0.43 -3.59
N ALA A 154 -16.10 0.74 -3.04
CA ALA A 154 -17.46 1.28 -3.00
C ALA A 154 -18.07 1.46 -4.41
N ASN A 155 -17.25 1.28 -5.47
CA ASN A 155 -17.63 1.34 -6.88
C ASN A 155 -17.73 -0.04 -7.55
N GLY A 156 -17.93 -1.13 -6.80
CA GLY A 156 -18.40 -2.37 -7.42
C GLY A 156 -19.77 -2.15 -8.04
N MET A 157 -20.10 -2.85 -9.13
CA MET A 157 -21.46 -2.76 -9.68
C MET A 157 -22.50 -3.17 -8.63
N GLU A 158 -22.15 -4.11 -7.75
CA GLU A 158 -23.00 -4.59 -6.68
C GLU A 158 -23.22 -3.52 -5.61
N THR A 159 -22.17 -2.77 -5.24
CA THR A 159 -22.29 -1.68 -4.25
C THR A 159 -23.01 -0.47 -4.84
N ALA A 160 -22.78 -0.16 -6.11
CA ALA A 160 -23.50 0.89 -6.83
C ALA A 160 -24.99 0.55 -6.97
N ALA A 161 -25.32 -0.68 -7.33
CA ALA A 161 -26.70 -1.15 -7.41
C ALA A 161 -27.40 -1.13 -6.04
N ALA A 162 -26.72 -1.61 -4.98
CA ALA A 162 -27.25 -1.54 -3.63
C ALA A 162 -27.47 -0.10 -3.16
N LEU A 163 -26.54 0.81 -3.46
CA LEU A 163 -26.66 2.23 -3.13
C LEU A 163 -27.80 2.89 -3.91
N ALA A 164 -27.92 2.60 -5.20
CA ALA A 164 -28.99 3.12 -6.06
C ALA A 164 -30.38 2.65 -5.60
N LEU A 165 -30.52 1.36 -5.29
CA LEU A 165 -31.77 0.80 -4.73
C LEU A 165 -32.11 1.43 -3.38
N THR A 166 -31.12 1.62 -2.51
CA THR A 166 -31.33 2.24 -1.20
C THR A 166 -31.73 3.71 -1.36
N ALA A 167 -31.10 4.45 -2.28
CA ALA A 167 -31.45 5.83 -2.59
C ALA A 167 -32.87 5.95 -3.18
N ALA A 168 -33.27 5.05 -4.08
CA ALA A 168 -34.61 5.00 -4.64
C ALA A 168 -35.68 4.70 -3.58
N LEU A 169 -35.38 3.85 -2.60
CA LEU A 169 -36.29 3.55 -1.48
C LEU A 169 -36.42 4.70 -0.48
N LEU A 170 -35.34 5.44 -0.22
CA LEU A 170 -35.32 6.55 0.74
C LEU A 170 -35.83 7.87 0.13
N HIS A 171 -35.64 8.06 -1.17
CA HIS A 171 -36.02 9.27 -1.90
C HIS A 171 -36.71 8.91 -3.22
N PRO A 172 -37.97 8.44 -3.17
CA PRO A 172 -38.72 8.03 -4.36
C PRO A 172 -39.03 9.17 -5.35
N ASP A 173 -38.85 10.44 -4.95
CA ASP A 173 -39.17 11.61 -5.77
C ASP A 173 -37.98 12.19 -6.55
N VAL A 174 -36.78 11.59 -6.47
CA VAL A 174 -35.55 12.15 -7.11
C VAL A 174 -35.63 12.19 -8.65
N GLU A 175 -36.49 11.39 -9.27
CA GLU A 175 -36.72 11.42 -10.73
C GLU A 175 -37.89 12.31 -11.16
N ARG A 176 -38.71 12.83 -10.23
CA ARG A 176 -39.91 13.60 -10.60
C ARG A 176 -39.66 15.07 -10.89
N ASP A 177 -38.58 15.64 -10.37
CA ASP A 177 -38.28 17.06 -10.60
C ASP A 177 -37.63 17.33 -11.97
N GLN A 178 -37.01 16.35 -12.63
CA GLN A 178 -36.41 16.57 -13.96
C GLN A 178 -37.44 16.59 -15.10
N HIS A 179 -38.55 15.87 -14.96
CA HIS A 179 -39.62 15.88 -15.97
C HIS A 179 -40.63 17.02 -15.79
N ARG A 180 -40.73 17.61 -14.59
CA ARG A 180 -41.68 18.70 -14.35
C ARG A 180 -41.25 20.02 -14.98
N ASP A 181 -39.94 20.27 -15.09
CA ASP A 181 -39.40 21.48 -15.69
C ASP A 181 -39.46 21.47 -17.24
N GLU A 182 -39.49 20.29 -17.87
CA GLU A 182 -39.64 20.17 -19.33
C GLU A 182 -41.11 20.37 -19.78
N ASP A 183 -42.06 19.82 -19.02
CA ASP A 183 -43.50 19.96 -19.32
C ASP A 183 -44.03 21.40 -19.13
N GLU A 184 -43.45 22.18 -18.20
CA GLU A 184 -43.83 23.59 -18.01
C GLU A 184 -43.29 24.51 -19.12
N GLN A 185 -42.15 24.18 -19.75
CA GLN A 185 -41.61 24.97 -20.87
C GLN A 185 -42.35 24.72 -22.20
N GLU A 186 -42.91 23.51 -22.39
CA GLU A 186 -43.60 23.17 -23.63
C GLU A 186 -45.04 23.71 -23.70
N GLN A 187 -45.67 23.96 -22.55
CA GLN A 187 -47.02 24.56 -22.46
C GLN A 187 -47.07 26.06 -22.80
N HIS A 188 -45.95 26.78 -22.73
CA HIS A 188 -45.88 28.21 -23.09
C HIS A 188 -45.54 28.48 -24.57
N ARG A 189 -45.40 27.44 -25.40
CA ARG A 189 -45.00 27.58 -26.83
C ARG A 189 -46.10 27.33 -27.88
N ARG A 190 -47.37 27.17 -27.49
CA ARG A 190 -48.46 27.02 -28.48
C ARG A 190 -49.07 28.38 -28.87
N PRO A 191 -49.03 28.79 -30.15
CA PRO A 191 -49.61 30.06 -30.59
C PRO A 191 -51.13 29.93 -30.77
N ASP A 192 -51.85 30.94 -30.28
CA ASP A 192 -53.29 31.11 -30.41
C ASP A 192 -53.68 31.30 -31.88
N LYS A 193 -54.46 30.36 -32.43
CA LYS A 193 -55.14 30.51 -33.72
C LYS A 193 -56.64 30.54 -33.44
N SER A 194 -57.22 31.73 -33.48
CA SER A 194 -58.66 31.88 -33.68
C SER A 194 -58.96 33.13 -34.51
N HIS A 195 -60.04 33.02 -35.31
CA HIS A 195 -60.72 34.01 -36.15
C HIS A 195 -60.14 34.21 -37.57
N ALA A 196 -60.90 34.09 -38.67
CA ALA A 196 -62.31 33.77 -38.92
C ALA A 196 -62.46 33.40 -40.42
N GLN A 197 -63.41 32.53 -40.75
CA GLN A 197 -63.98 32.32 -42.10
C GLN A 197 -65.04 33.40 -42.41
N PRO A 198 -65.58 33.51 -43.63
CA PRO A 198 -65.26 32.80 -44.89
C PRO A 198 -64.70 33.69 -46.00
#